data_AF-A0A4Y2ADY7-F1
#
_entry.id   AF-A0A4Y2ADY7-F1
#
_cell.length_a   1.000
_cell.length_b   1.000
_cell.length_c   1.000
_cell.angle_alpha   90.00
_cell.angle_beta   90.00
_cell.angle_gamma   90.00
#
_symmetry.space_group_name_H-M   'P 1'
#
loop_
_entity.id
_entity.type
_entity.pdbx_description
1 polymer ?
#
loop_
_entity_poly.entity_id
_entity_poly.type
_entity_poly.pdbx_seq_one_letter_code
_entity_poly.pdbx_strand_id
1 'polypeptide(L)'
;MWPKRQFLIPVVKNEENEPLVASGKILLPPLQIKLDLMKNFVKAMDCGGSGFQYLRLKFPKVSETKIKECIFLGPQFRQLMNDPVFESKLTKMEAAVWTSFNELEENFFGNHKAEN
;
A
#
# COMPACT_ATOMS: atom_id res chain seq x y z
N MET A 1 -11.73 -36.05 7.19
CA MET A 1 -12.99 -35.47 7.73
C MET A 1 -12.59 -34.36 8.70
N TRP A 2 -12.78 -33.09 8.33
CA TRP A 2 -12.43 -31.95 9.20
C TRP A 2 -13.52 -31.76 10.27
N PRO A 3 -13.20 -31.38 11.53
CA PRO A 3 -14.22 -31.16 12.55
C PRO A 3 -14.99 -29.87 12.29
N LYS A 4 -16.28 -29.87 12.62
CA LYS A 4 -17.14 -28.68 12.50
C LYS A 4 -16.82 -27.70 13.63
N ARG A 5 -16.40 -26.49 13.28
CA ARG A 5 -16.11 -25.42 14.26
C ARG A 5 -17.41 -24.97 14.93
N GLN A 6 -17.49 -25.14 16.24
CA GLN A 6 -18.50 -24.52 17.09
C GLN A 6 -17.78 -23.42 17.89
N PHE A 7 -18.27 -22.18 17.73
CA PHE A 7 -17.89 -20.95 18.43
C PHE A 7 -16.73 -20.12 17.83
N LEU A 8 -17.07 -18.87 17.51
CA LEU A 8 -16.18 -17.74 17.25
C LEU A 8 -15.83 -17.10 18.59
N ILE A 9 -14.62 -17.34 19.09
CA ILE A 9 -14.02 -16.50 20.13
C ILE A 9 -13.11 -15.50 19.39
N PRO A 10 -13.51 -14.22 19.24
CA PRO A 10 -12.58 -13.20 18.84
C PRO A 10 -11.65 -12.95 20.03
N VAL A 11 -10.34 -12.83 19.81
CA VAL A 11 -9.28 -12.66 20.83
C VAL A 11 -8.58 -13.95 21.27
N VAL A 12 -8.31 -14.87 20.34
CA VAL A 12 -7.11 -15.71 20.44
C VAL A 12 -6.41 -15.70 19.08
N LYS A 13 -5.10 -15.44 19.11
CA LYS A 13 -4.22 -15.25 17.96
C LYS A 13 -4.39 -16.41 16.95
N ASN A 14 -4.75 -16.06 15.72
CA ASN A 14 -4.94 -16.99 14.58
C ASN A 14 -3.61 -17.43 13.94
N GLU A 15 -2.52 -17.51 14.70
CA GLU A 15 -1.24 -18.03 14.22
C GLU A 15 -1.10 -19.47 14.72
N GLU A 16 -1.50 -20.43 13.87
CA GLU A 16 -1.40 -21.87 14.18
C GLU A 16 0.04 -22.42 14.14
N ASN A 17 1.05 -21.59 13.85
CA ASN A 17 2.45 -22.01 13.82
C ASN A 17 3.36 -20.96 14.45
N GLU A 18 4.25 -21.40 15.35
CA GLU A 18 5.41 -20.61 15.79
C GLU A 18 6.21 -20.20 14.54
N PRO A 19 6.43 -18.89 14.31
CA PRO A 19 7.18 -18.44 13.15
C PRO A 19 8.62 -18.94 13.28
N LEU A 20 9.10 -19.71 12.28
CA LEU A 20 10.47 -20.25 12.21
C LEU A 20 11.56 -19.16 12.28
N VAL A 21 11.16 -17.91 12.07
CA VAL A 21 11.99 -16.72 12.06
C VAL A 21 11.30 -15.69 12.95
N ALA A 22 12.01 -15.16 13.95
CA ALA A 22 11.49 -14.10 14.82
C ALA A 22 10.90 -12.96 13.97
N SER A 23 9.78 -12.37 14.37
CA SER A 23 9.08 -11.30 13.61
C SER A 23 10.01 -10.17 13.16
N GLY A 24 11.03 -9.81 13.96
CA GLY A 24 12.07 -8.82 13.62
C GLY A 24 13.16 -9.28 12.63
N LYS A 25 13.13 -10.54 12.19
CA LYS A 25 14.06 -11.15 11.21
C LYS A 25 13.36 -11.50 9.89
N ILE A 26 12.04 -11.32 9.80
CA ILE A 26 11.29 -11.47 8.56
C ILE A 26 11.59 -10.22 7.73
N LEU A 27 12.71 -10.25 7.01
CA LEU A 27 13.11 -9.20 6.09
C LEU A 27 12.28 -9.33 4.81
N LEU A 28 10.99 -9.00 4.89
CA LEU A 28 10.21 -8.75 3.68
C LEU A 28 10.91 -7.61 2.93
N PRO A 29 11.19 -7.76 1.62
CA PRO A 29 11.80 -6.69 0.87
C PRO A 29 10.93 -5.44 1.01
N PRO A 30 11.45 -4.33 1.57
CA PRO A 30 10.71 -3.09 1.79
C PRO A 30 9.82 -2.68 0.61
N LEU A 31 10.32 -2.93 -0.60
CA LEU A 31 9.68 -2.57 -1.85
C LEU A 31 8.38 -3.35 -2.13
N GLN A 32 8.30 -4.64 -1.80
CA GLN A 32 7.12 -5.47 -2.15
C GLN A 32 5.89 -5.05 -1.34
N ILE A 33 6.06 -4.85 -0.03
CA ILE A 33 4.99 -4.33 0.86
C ILE A 33 4.53 -2.95 0.39
N LYS A 34 5.48 -2.07 0.05
CA LYS A 34 5.19 -0.71 -0.41
C LYS A 34 4.33 -0.70 -1.69
N LEU A 35 4.67 -1.56 -2.65
CA LEU A 35 3.91 -1.72 -3.88
C LEU A 35 2.52 -2.32 -3.62
N ASP A 36 2.40 -3.30 -2.72
CA ASP A 36 1.12 -3.90 -2.37
C ASP A 36 0.18 -2.91 -1.66
N LEU A 37 0.69 -2.07 -0.77
CA LEU A 37 -0.09 -1.01 -0.12
C LEU A 37 -0.59 0.02 -1.13
N MET A 38 0.27 0.47 -2.05
CA MET A 38 -0.12 1.39 -3.12
C MET A 38 -1.15 0.76 -4.07
N LYS A 39 -0.99 -0.53 -4.40
CA LYS A 39 -1.97 -1.28 -5.18
C LYS A 39 -3.33 -1.30 -4.50
N ASN A 40 -3.37 -1.50 -3.18
CA ASN A 40 -4.61 -1.46 -2.42
C ASN A 40 -5.21 -0.06 -2.39
N PHE A 41 -4.39 0.98 -2.24
CA PHE A 41 -4.83 2.38 -2.31
C PHE A 41 -5.48 2.69 -3.66
N VAL A 42 -4.79 2.44 -4.77
CA VAL A 42 -5.31 2.72 -6.12
C VAL A 42 -6.55 1.88 -6.45
N LYS A 43 -6.68 0.66 -5.91
CA LYS A 43 -7.90 -0.16 -6.04
C LYS A 43 -9.09 0.40 -5.26
N ALA A 44 -8.84 1.04 -4.13
CA ALA A 44 -9.86 1.64 -3.28
C ALA A 44 -10.30 3.03 -3.76
N MET A 45 -9.50 3.69 -4.59
CA MET A 45 -9.86 4.96 -5.23
C MET A 45 -11.12 4.82 -6.08
N ASP A 46 -11.91 5.88 -6.12
CA ASP A 46 -13.04 5.95 -7.04
C ASP A 46 -12.52 6.06 -8.48
N CYS A 47 -12.91 5.11 -9.34
CA CYS A 47 -12.55 5.14 -10.76
C CYS A 47 -13.12 6.36 -11.50
N GLY A 48 -14.23 6.92 -11.00
CA GLY A 48 -14.80 8.18 -11.46
C GLY A 48 -14.18 9.42 -10.82
N GLY A 49 -13.40 9.25 -9.75
CA GLY A 49 -12.84 10.32 -8.93
C GLY A 49 -11.72 11.08 -9.62
N SER A 50 -11.56 12.35 -9.24
CA SER A 50 -10.54 13.24 -9.81
C SER A 50 -9.11 12.71 -9.66
N GLY A 51 -8.81 12.00 -8.56
CA GLY A 51 -7.50 11.37 -8.35
C GLY A 51 -7.21 10.28 -9.38
N PHE A 52 -8.17 9.38 -9.64
CA PHE A 52 -7.99 8.29 -10.59
C PHE A 52 -7.96 8.79 -12.04
N GLN A 53 -8.78 9.80 -12.36
CA GLN A 53 -8.71 10.49 -13.64
C GLN A 53 -7.34 11.17 -13.86
N TYR A 54 -6.77 11.77 -12.81
CA TYR A 54 -5.43 12.34 -12.89
C TYR A 54 -4.36 11.28 -13.15
N LEU A 55 -4.45 10.09 -12.52
CA LEU A 55 -3.53 8.99 -12.81
C LEU A 55 -3.56 8.57 -14.29
N ARG A 56 -4.76 8.51 -14.90
CA ARG A 56 -4.91 8.22 -16.34
C ARG A 56 -4.26 9.31 -17.21
N LEU A 57 -4.40 10.58 -16.83
CA LEU A 57 -3.81 11.71 -17.55
C LEU A 57 -2.29 11.78 -17.39
N LYS A 58 -1.76 11.50 -16.19
CA LYS A 58 -0.34 11.49 -15.87
C LYS A 58 0.38 10.36 -16.59
N PHE A 59 -0.27 9.21 -16.70
CA PHE A 59 0.29 7.99 -17.29
C PHE A 59 -0.55 7.51 -18.50
N PRO A 60 -0.65 8.29 -19.59
CA PRO A 60 -1.55 7.98 -20.71
C PRO A 60 -1.14 6.71 -21.48
N LYS A 61 0.12 6.29 -21.35
CA LYS A 61 0.65 5.05 -21.96
C LYS A 61 0.40 3.81 -21.10
N VAL A 62 -0.13 3.97 -19.89
CA VAL A 62 -0.41 2.87 -18.95
C VAL A 62 -1.90 2.58 -19.01
N SER A 63 -2.26 1.32 -19.26
CA SER A 63 -3.67 0.93 -19.29
C SER A 63 -4.28 1.04 -17.89
N GLU A 64 -5.59 1.25 -17.82
CA GLU A 64 -6.31 1.31 -16.54
C GLU A 64 -6.07 0.06 -15.67
N THR A 65 -6.02 -1.11 -16.28
CA THR A 65 -5.70 -2.37 -15.59
C THR A 65 -4.34 -2.33 -14.93
N LYS A 66 -3.32 -1.78 -15.60
CA LYS A 66 -1.97 -1.62 -15.06
C LYS A 66 -1.89 -0.55 -13.98
N ILE A 67 -2.70 0.51 -14.08
CA ILE A 67 -2.85 1.53 -13.03
C ILE A 67 -3.44 0.87 -11.76
N LYS A 68 -4.53 0.11 -11.89
CA LYS A 68 -5.17 -0.61 -10.76
C LYS A 68 -4.26 -1.68 -10.14
N GLU A 69 -3.45 -2.32 -10.95
CA GLU A 69 -2.46 -3.28 -10.45
C GLU A 69 -1.21 -2.59 -9.88
N CYS A 70 -1.14 -1.25 -9.96
CA CYS A 70 0.00 -0.47 -9.52
C CYS A 70 1.31 -1.03 -10.12
N ILE A 71 1.26 -1.47 -11.39
CA ILE A 71 2.44 -1.85 -12.17
C ILE A 71 3.13 -0.56 -12.63
N PHE A 72 3.55 0.22 -11.64
CA PHE A 72 4.40 1.36 -11.84
C PHE A 72 5.84 0.86 -11.83
N LEU A 73 6.62 1.31 -12.82
CA LEU A 73 8.07 1.23 -12.70
C LEU A 73 8.48 2.11 -11.52
N GLY A 74 9.41 1.68 -10.66
CA GLY A 74 9.86 2.42 -9.48
C GLY A 74 10.02 3.96 -9.67
N PRO A 75 10.54 4.45 -10.83
CA PRO A 75 10.58 5.88 -11.13
C PRO A 75 9.20 6.56 -11.21
N GLN A 76 8.19 5.92 -11.80
CA GLN A 76 6.82 6.46 -11.91
C GLN A 76 6.15 6.56 -10.54
N PHE A 77 6.40 5.58 -9.68
CA PHE A 77 5.95 5.59 -8.29
C PHE A 77 6.54 6.79 -7.53
N ARG A 78 7.87 6.98 -7.62
CA ARG A 78 8.54 8.12 -6.98
C ARG A 78 8.08 9.46 -7.55
N GLN A 79 7.78 9.52 -8.84
CA GLN A 79 7.21 10.72 -9.46
C GLN A 79 5.82 11.03 -8.91
N LEU A 80 4.98 10.01 -8.68
CA LEU A 80 3.65 10.19 -8.12
C LEU A 80 3.68 10.64 -6.65
N MET A 81 4.57 10.05 -5.85
CA MET A 81 4.77 10.42 -4.43
C MET A 81 5.13 11.90 -4.26
N ASN A 82 5.95 12.42 -5.17
CA ASN A 82 6.43 13.80 -5.12
C ASN A 82 5.57 14.77 -5.95
N ASP A 83 4.38 14.37 -6.38
CA ASP A 83 3.50 15.20 -7.23
C ASP A 83 2.42 15.91 -6.40
N PRO A 84 2.60 17.20 -6.05
CA PRO A 84 1.60 17.93 -5.27
C PRO A 84 0.28 18.12 -6.05
N VAL A 85 0.32 18.05 -7.38
CA VAL A 85 -0.89 18.13 -8.19
C VAL A 85 -1.73 16.88 -7.98
N PHE A 86 -1.12 15.69 -7.83
CA PHE A 86 -1.86 14.47 -7.53
C PHE A 86 -2.61 14.58 -6.21
N GLU A 87 -1.93 15.01 -5.15
CA GLU A 87 -2.52 15.20 -3.83
C GLU A 87 -3.70 16.19 -3.86
N SER A 88 -3.57 17.28 -4.63
CA SER A 88 -4.66 18.25 -4.82
C SER A 88 -5.91 17.68 -5.54
N LYS A 89 -5.77 16.53 -6.22
CA LYS A 89 -6.88 15.86 -6.92
C LYS A 89 -7.53 14.79 -6.08
N LEU A 90 -6.97 14.44 -4.92
CA LEU A 90 -7.54 13.46 -4.02
C LEU A 90 -8.77 14.02 -3.29
N THR A 91 -9.74 13.17 -3.02
CA THR A 91 -10.82 13.51 -2.08
C THR A 91 -10.26 13.63 -0.66
N LYS A 92 -11.01 14.23 0.26
CA LYS A 92 -10.57 14.37 1.67
C LYS A 92 -10.17 13.04 2.32
N MET A 93 -10.91 11.98 2.02
CA MET A 93 -10.62 10.64 2.55
C MET A 93 -9.39 10.02 1.91
N GLU A 94 -9.27 10.10 0.59
CA GLU A 94 -8.07 9.62 -0.13
C GLU A 94 -6.82 10.38 0.28
N ALA A 95 -6.91 11.70 0.49
CA ALA A 95 -5.81 12.54 0.94
C ALA A 95 -5.34 12.13 2.34
N ALA A 96 -6.25 11.87 3.28
CA ALA A 96 -5.90 11.39 4.62
C ALA A 96 -5.14 10.05 4.56
N VAL A 97 -5.61 9.11 3.74
CA VAL A 97 -4.94 7.81 3.53
C VAL A 97 -3.57 8.01 2.87
N TRP A 98 -3.48 8.94 1.91
CA TRP A 98 -2.24 9.30 1.23
C TRP A 98 -1.19 9.89 2.19
N THR A 99 -1.59 10.79 3.09
CA THR A 99 -0.70 11.34 4.12
C THR A 99 -0.17 10.24 5.04
N SER A 100 -1.04 9.34 5.54
CA SER A 100 -0.59 8.21 6.35
C SER A 100 0.34 7.25 5.59
N PHE A 101 0.15 7.10 4.28
CA PHE A 101 1.03 6.31 3.44
C PHE A 101 2.42 6.97 3.30
N ASN A 102 2.48 8.28 3.11
CA ASN A 102 3.75 9.02 3.05
C ASN A 102 4.50 8.98 4.38
N GLU A 103 3.79 9.16 5.51
CA GLU A 103 4.38 9.03 6.85
C GLU A 103 4.94 7.62 7.10
N LEU A 104 4.21 6.57 6.68
CA LEU A 104 4.71 5.20 6.76
C LEU A 104 5.96 5.02 5.89
N GLU A 105 6.02 5.66 4.73
CA GLU A 105 7.16 5.60 3.84
C GLU A 105 8.43 6.20 4.46
N GLU A 106 8.31 7.38 5.05
CA GLU A 106 9.43 8.05 5.73
C GLU A 106 9.90 7.27 6.96
N ASN A 107 8.98 6.73 7.76
CA ASN A 107 9.31 6.08 9.03
C ASN A 107 9.73 4.60 8.89
N PHE A 108 9.08 3.83 8.02
CA PHE A 108 9.28 2.38 7.90
C PHE A 108 10.26 2.00 6.79
N PHE A 109 10.34 2.80 5.73
CA PHE A 109 11.23 2.56 4.59
C PHE A 109 12.35 3.61 4.45
N GLY A 110 12.32 4.66 5.26
CA GLY A 110 13.42 5.61 5.37
C GLY A 110 14.67 4.95 5.95
N ASN A 111 15.84 5.40 5.50
CA ASN A 111 17.14 4.90 5.97
C ASN A 111 17.47 5.32 7.41
N HIS A 112 16.47 5.56 8.27
CA HIS A 112 16.70 5.85 9.69
C HIS A 112 17.19 4.57 10.36
N LYS A 113 18.52 4.47 10.45
CA LYS A 113 19.21 3.50 11.29
C LYS A 113 18.83 3.82 12.74
N ALA A 114 18.08 2.93 13.39
CA ALA A 114 17.91 3.04 14.83
C ALA A 114 19.30 3.00 15.49
N GLU A 115 19.57 3.94 16.39
CA GLU A 115 20.80 3.95 17.17
C GLU A 115 20.79 2.68 18.05
N ASN A 116 21.84 1.86 17.91
CA ASN A 116 21.93 0.52 18.49
C ASN A 116 22.72 0.54 19.81
#